data_AF-A0A2E3Z4V8-F1
#
_entry.id   AF-A0A2E3Z4V8-F1
#
_cell.length_a   1.000
_cell.length_b   1.000
_cell.length_c   1.000
_cell.angle_alpha   90.00
_cell.angle_beta   90.00
_cell.angle_gamma   90.00
#
_symmetry.space_group_name_H-M   'P 1'
#
loop_
_entity.id
_entity.type
_entity.pdbx_description
1 polymer ?
#
loop_
_entity_poly.entity_id
_entity_poly.type
_entity_poly.pdbx_seq_one_letter_code
_entity_poly.pdbx_strand_id
1 'polypeptide(L)'
;MQPQVVGSAPAMAPAPIAAPAPLTGSTAPNRTMMIHTGLIVTALLFALIGMMGNTWLTLDSDEEEEFLEAGAGLTSSWATIETGSADECKAGLETLEEMAGDDNPNEMKCDGKNLEMTALFSDLCDAEGDDYEDDCDKASAGFTGTLFIILGILVLVTTLAATFLRPRGTTLPFSQYYPFCGAASILIGVVAWYLMMPEPPEGSDPSLGSNAWMTIASSAFATGAGGLMMYQGSVETTSAMGPKLSARPSGIGARTLTPDIDAREFVLRETAMGNQTLSIVEDGDLFRITRAIRGESGTHSEDLFMSRMDALCGFTHARFDWLDTTRYLWNLLAISGLVLTILAFENPSLIFYTNWFILMFAAGTIFSMLQFA
;
A
#
# COMPACT_ATOMS: atom_id res chain seq x y z
N MET A 1 69.43 50.53 5.54
CA MET A 1 68.49 50.06 4.49
C MET A 1 67.32 49.39 5.21
N GLN A 2 66.20 50.10 5.33
CA GLN A 2 64.98 49.58 5.95
C GLN A 2 64.11 48.90 4.87
N PRO A 3 63.41 47.81 5.21
CA PRO A 3 62.52 47.14 4.27
C PRO A 3 61.21 47.93 4.10
N GLN A 4 60.76 48.11 2.86
CA GLN A 4 59.42 48.62 2.59
C GLN A 4 58.38 47.52 2.80
N VAL A 5 57.45 47.80 3.70
CA VAL A 5 56.23 47.01 3.95
C VAL A 5 55.29 47.24 2.77
N VAL A 6 55.10 46.23 1.94
CA VAL A 6 54.07 46.23 0.88
C VAL A 6 52.72 46.01 1.57
N GLY A 7 51.81 46.98 1.40
CA GLY A 7 50.46 46.95 1.98
C GLY A 7 49.65 45.75 1.46
N SER A 8 48.93 45.11 2.38
CA SER A 8 47.97 44.04 2.11
C SER A 8 46.85 44.51 1.18
N ALA A 9 46.54 43.70 0.16
CA ALA A 9 45.37 43.89 -0.71
C ALA A 9 44.07 43.91 0.12
N PRO A 10 43.05 44.70 -0.28
CA PRO A 10 41.77 44.72 0.42
C PRO A 10 41.10 43.36 0.31
N ALA A 11 40.67 42.80 1.45
CA ALA A 11 39.92 41.56 1.50
C ALA A 11 38.61 41.71 0.71
N MET A 12 38.43 40.90 -0.33
CA MET A 12 37.11 40.72 -0.95
C MET A 12 36.16 40.15 0.10
N ALA A 13 35.12 40.90 0.45
CA ALA A 13 34.05 40.41 1.26
C ALA A 13 33.38 39.20 0.57
N PRO A 14 33.08 38.11 1.29
CA PRO A 14 32.36 36.98 0.71
C PRO A 14 30.98 37.46 0.21
N ALA A 15 30.64 37.07 -1.01
CA ALA A 15 29.33 37.35 -1.59
C ALA A 15 28.22 36.85 -0.64
N PRO A 16 27.13 37.63 -0.43
CA PRO A 16 26.05 37.19 0.43
C PRO A 16 25.49 35.87 -0.10
N ILE A 17 25.52 34.85 0.75
CA ILE A 17 24.83 33.59 0.53
C ILE A 17 23.35 33.94 0.39
N ALA A 18 22.81 33.81 -0.82
CA ALA A 18 21.38 33.95 -1.06
C ALA A 18 20.67 32.91 -0.19
N ALA A 19 19.93 33.38 0.81
CA ALA A 19 19.03 32.53 1.57
C ALA A 19 18.09 31.83 0.58
N PRO A 20 17.83 30.52 0.72
CA PRO A 20 16.82 29.86 -0.09
C PRO A 20 15.50 30.59 0.13
N ALA A 21 14.97 31.18 -0.94
CA ALA A 21 13.66 31.81 -0.90
C ALA A 21 12.65 30.77 -0.41
N PRO A 22 11.75 31.11 0.54
CA PRO A 22 10.66 30.22 0.89
C PRO A 22 9.86 29.96 -0.39
N LEU A 23 9.61 28.68 -0.69
CA LEU A 23 8.69 28.24 -1.73
C LEU A 23 7.27 28.66 -1.34
N THR A 24 6.97 29.95 -1.43
CA THR A 24 5.59 30.45 -1.44
C THR A 24 5.05 30.29 -2.87
N GLY A 25 4.96 29.04 -3.31
CA GLY A 25 4.20 28.64 -4.47
C GLY A 25 2.82 28.23 -4.00
N SER A 26 1.84 29.12 -4.15
CA SER A 26 0.42 28.76 -4.22
C SER A 26 0.27 27.68 -5.29
N THR A 27 0.37 26.42 -4.87
CA THR A 27 0.26 25.26 -5.75
C THR A 27 -1.22 24.95 -5.78
N ALA A 28 -1.86 25.10 -6.93
CA ALA A 28 -3.17 24.50 -7.14
C ALA A 28 -3.11 23.04 -6.65
N PRO A 29 -4.13 22.55 -5.91
CA PRO A 29 -4.07 21.22 -5.35
C PRO A 29 -3.84 20.22 -6.49
N ASN A 30 -2.86 19.33 -6.30
CA ASN A 30 -2.55 18.29 -7.27
C ASN A 30 -3.77 17.37 -7.38
N ARG A 31 -4.68 17.67 -8.34
CA ARG A 31 -5.96 16.99 -8.53
C ARG A 31 -5.78 15.48 -8.63
N THR A 32 -4.67 15.08 -9.21
CA THR A 32 -4.27 13.70 -9.39
C THR A 32 -3.96 12.99 -8.07
N MET A 33 -3.19 13.64 -7.19
CA MET A 33 -2.93 13.14 -5.84
C MET A 33 -4.22 13.08 -5.02
N MET A 34 -5.14 14.03 -5.20
CA MET A 34 -6.46 14.00 -4.56
C MET A 34 -7.31 12.82 -5.06
N ILE A 35 -7.33 12.55 -6.36
CA ILE A 35 -8.07 11.42 -6.94
C ILE A 35 -7.49 10.10 -6.43
N HIS A 36 -6.17 9.93 -6.47
CA HIS A 36 -5.51 8.74 -5.95
C HIS A 36 -5.84 8.51 -4.46
N THR A 37 -5.69 9.56 -3.65
CA THR A 37 -5.99 9.48 -2.21
C THR A 37 -7.46 9.18 -1.98
N GLY A 38 -8.36 9.80 -2.74
CA GLY A 38 -9.80 9.53 -2.69
C GLY A 38 -10.12 8.06 -2.98
N LEU A 39 -9.54 7.49 -4.04
CA LEU A 39 -9.72 6.08 -4.39
C LEU A 39 -9.26 5.13 -3.28
N ILE A 40 -8.10 5.39 -2.67
CA ILE A 40 -7.59 4.57 -1.55
C ILE A 40 -8.48 4.69 -0.32
N VAL A 41 -8.96 5.91 0.01
CA VAL A 41 -9.87 6.13 1.14
C VAL A 41 -11.21 5.44 0.90
N THR A 42 -11.77 5.53 -0.31
CA THR A 42 -13.00 4.81 -0.67
C THR A 42 -12.81 3.30 -0.58
N ALA A 43 -11.68 2.77 -1.07
CA ALA A 43 -11.35 1.36 -0.94
C ALA A 43 -11.28 0.93 0.53
N LEU A 44 -10.60 1.70 1.39
CA LEU A 44 -10.53 1.43 2.83
C LEU A 44 -11.91 1.42 3.49
N LEU A 45 -12.75 2.40 3.19
CA LEU A 45 -14.10 2.46 3.74
C LEU A 45 -14.93 1.24 3.34
N PHE A 46 -14.89 0.86 2.06
CA PHE A 46 -15.64 -0.29 1.56
C PHE A 46 -15.12 -1.61 2.13
N ALA A 47 -13.80 -1.77 2.29
CA ALA A 47 -13.23 -2.95 2.92
C ALA A 47 -13.60 -3.05 4.41
N LEU A 48 -13.60 -1.93 5.14
CA LEU A 48 -13.99 -1.90 6.55
C LEU A 48 -15.49 -2.15 6.74
N ILE A 49 -16.34 -1.49 5.97
CA ILE A 49 -17.79 -1.70 6.03
C ILE A 49 -18.13 -3.15 5.63
N GLY A 50 -17.52 -3.63 4.55
CA GLY A 50 -17.69 -5.00 4.09
C GLY A 50 -17.26 -6.03 5.12
N MET A 51 -16.08 -5.86 5.73
CA MET A 51 -15.61 -6.76 6.79
C MET A 51 -16.52 -6.75 8.04
N MET A 52 -16.95 -5.57 8.48
CA MET A 52 -17.63 -5.43 9.77
C MET A 52 -19.10 -5.82 9.75
N GLY A 53 -19.73 -5.91 8.58
CA GLY A 53 -21.16 -6.20 8.53
C GLY A 53 -21.47 -7.66 8.20
N ASN A 54 -22.68 -8.08 8.53
CA ASN A 54 -23.09 -9.49 8.52
C ASN A 54 -23.85 -9.92 7.24
N THR A 55 -23.95 -9.09 6.20
CA THR A 55 -24.66 -9.41 4.95
C THR A 55 -23.69 -9.86 3.84
N TRP A 56 -22.98 -10.97 4.07
CA TRP A 56 -22.08 -11.58 3.08
C TRP A 56 -22.79 -12.60 2.19
N LEU A 57 -23.71 -13.36 2.76
CA LEU A 57 -24.65 -14.23 2.07
C LEU A 57 -26.06 -13.87 2.49
N THR A 58 -26.97 -13.92 1.53
CA THR A 58 -28.42 -13.77 1.72
C THR A 58 -29.08 -15.04 1.20
N LEU A 59 -29.92 -15.63 2.05
CA LEU A 59 -30.73 -16.79 1.72
C LEU A 59 -32.13 -16.25 1.47
N ASP A 60 -32.50 -16.18 0.19
CA ASP A 60 -33.86 -15.83 -0.19
C ASP A 60 -34.73 -17.09 -0.01
N SER A 61 -35.68 -17.04 0.92
CA SER A 61 -36.70 -18.10 1.03
C SER A 61 -37.67 -17.98 -0.15
N ASP A 62 -38.17 -19.13 -0.63
CA ASP A 62 -39.19 -19.17 -1.68
C ASP A 62 -40.41 -18.28 -1.32
N GLU A 63 -41.14 -17.80 -2.34
CA GLU A 63 -42.25 -16.82 -2.26
C GLU A 63 -43.36 -17.14 -1.22
N GLU A 64 -43.38 -18.34 -0.63
CA GLU A 64 -44.34 -18.76 0.41
C GLU A 64 -43.89 -18.45 1.85
N GLU A 65 -42.61 -18.15 2.11
CA GLU A 65 -42.04 -17.84 3.43
C GLU A 65 -41.45 -16.41 3.52
N GLU A 66 -42.11 -15.43 2.88
CA GLU A 66 -41.71 -13.99 2.83
C GLU A 66 -41.56 -13.31 4.23
N PHE A 67 -41.82 -14.03 5.32
CA PHE A 67 -41.73 -13.58 6.71
C PHE A 67 -40.37 -13.84 7.37
N LEU A 68 -39.48 -14.61 6.74
CA LEU A 68 -38.18 -15.03 7.30
C LEU A 68 -37.05 -14.63 6.33
N GLU A 69 -36.21 -13.68 6.74
CA GLU A 69 -35.01 -13.30 5.99
C GLU A 69 -33.78 -13.82 6.75
N ALA A 70 -32.92 -14.58 6.09
CA ALA A 70 -31.74 -15.14 6.72
C ALA A 70 -30.48 -14.86 5.92
N GLY A 71 -29.35 -14.81 6.61
CA GLY A 71 -28.07 -14.58 5.98
C GLY A 71 -26.88 -14.91 6.87
N ALA A 72 -25.70 -14.75 6.29
CA ALA A 72 -24.45 -14.99 6.98
C ALA A 72 -23.44 -13.88 6.68
N GLY A 73 -22.67 -13.51 7.71
CA GLY A 73 -21.49 -12.67 7.66
C GLY A 73 -20.22 -13.50 7.60
N LEU A 74 -19.08 -12.86 7.88
CA LEU A 74 -17.81 -13.58 8.02
C LEU A 74 -17.77 -14.41 9.32
N THR A 75 -18.32 -13.91 10.43
CA THR A 75 -18.15 -14.53 11.76
C THR A 75 -19.46 -14.91 12.44
N SER A 76 -20.59 -14.61 11.82
CA SER A 76 -21.91 -14.83 12.40
C SER A 76 -22.96 -15.09 11.34
N SER A 77 -24.03 -15.78 11.71
CA SER A 77 -25.27 -15.84 10.95
C SER A 77 -26.33 -14.96 11.59
N TRP A 78 -27.29 -14.53 10.79
CA TRP A 78 -28.44 -13.76 11.26
C TRP A 78 -29.71 -14.26 10.59
N ALA A 79 -30.82 -14.15 11.31
CA ALA A 79 -32.17 -14.35 10.79
C ALA A 79 -33.08 -13.26 11.35
N THR A 80 -33.97 -12.73 10.52
CA THR A 80 -35.01 -11.79 10.93
C THR A 80 -36.38 -12.39 10.65
N ILE A 81 -37.27 -12.24 11.62
CA ILE A 81 -38.66 -12.69 11.52
C ILE A 81 -39.56 -11.47 11.66
N GLU A 82 -40.40 -11.21 10.66
CA GLU A 82 -41.39 -10.13 10.75
C GLU A 82 -42.53 -10.54 11.69
N THR A 83 -42.70 -9.77 12.77
CA THR A 83 -43.82 -9.90 13.70
C THR A 83 -44.88 -8.84 13.41
N GLY A 84 -46.14 -9.11 13.74
CA GLY A 84 -47.25 -8.20 13.39
C GLY A 84 -47.18 -6.83 14.09
N SER A 85 -46.50 -6.73 15.23
CA SER A 85 -46.28 -5.47 15.95
C SER A 85 -45.07 -5.51 16.88
N ALA A 86 -44.59 -4.35 17.32
CA ALA A 86 -43.47 -4.26 18.26
C ALA A 86 -43.75 -4.87 19.64
N ASP A 87 -45.02 -4.87 20.06
CA ASP A 87 -45.42 -5.51 21.32
C ASP A 87 -45.45 -7.04 21.18
N GLU A 88 -45.87 -7.55 20.02
CA GLU A 88 -45.78 -8.98 19.68
C GLU A 88 -44.33 -9.46 19.57
N CYS A 89 -43.42 -8.65 18.99
CA CYS A 89 -42.00 -8.96 18.97
C CYS A 89 -41.44 -9.16 20.39
N LYS A 90 -41.71 -8.22 21.30
CA LYS A 90 -41.22 -8.30 22.68
C LYS A 90 -41.78 -9.49 23.44
N ALA A 91 -43.08 -9.78 23.27
CA ALA A 91 -43.69 -10.96 23.87
C ALA A 91 -43.08 -12.26 23.32
N GLY A 92 -42.82 -12.31 22.00
CA GLY A 92 -42.14 -13.43 21.36
C GLY A 92 -40.71 -13.63 21.85
N LEU A 93 -39.95 -12.53 21.98
CA LEU A 93 -38.58 -12.52 22.51
C LEU A 93 -38.53 -13.06 23.94
N GLU A 94 -39.37 -12.55 24.84
CA GLU A 94 -39.42 -13.01 26.24
C GLU A 94 -39.74 -14.50 26.33
N THR A 95 -40.65 -14.99 25.48
CA THR A 95 -41.00 -16.41 25.42
C THR A 95 -39.84 -17.26 24.89
N LEU A 96 -39.13 -16.78 23.86
CA LEU A 96 -37.98 -17.50 23.28
C LEU A 96 -36.79 -17.52 24.24
N GLU A 97 -36.50 -16.42 24.93
CA GLU A 97 -35.46 -16.35 25.95
C GLU A 97 -35.77 -17.30 27.13
N GLU A 98 -37.02 -17.35 27.59
CA GLU A 98 -37.44 -18.28 28.65
C GLU A 98 -37.32 -19.75 28.24
N MET A 99 -37.63 -20.07 26.97
CA MET A 99 -37.50 -21.43 26.43
C MET A 99 -36.05 -21.84 26.14
N ALA A 100 -35.20 -20.90 25.70
CA ALA A 100 -33.83 -21.19 25.33
C ALA A 100 -32.89 -21.32 26.55
N GLY A 101 -33.27 -20.72 27.69
CA GLY A 101 -32.48 -20.77 28.92
C GLY A 101 -31.25 -19.88 28.88
N ASP A 102 -30.48 -19.88 29.97
CA ASP A 102 -29.32 -18.99 30.19
C ASP A 102 -28.11 -19.34 29.30
N ASP A 103 -28.08 -20.54 28.71
CA ASP A 103 -26.97 -21.08 27.91
C ASP A 103 -27.21 -20.95 26.38
N ASN A 104 -28.15 -20.10 25.95
CA ASN A 104 -28.45 -19.89 24.53
C ASN A 104 -27.30 -19.14 23.81
N PRO A 105 -26.67 -19.72 22.76
CA PRO A 105 -25.59 -19.07 22.02
C PRO A 105 -26.06 -17.93 21.09
N ASN A 106 -27.37 -17.73 20.96
CA ASN A 106 -27.94 -16.75 20.04
C ASN A 106 -28.30 -15.44 20.75
N GLU A 107 -27.78 -14.32 20.24
CA GLU A 107 -28.23 -12.98 20.61
C GLU A 107 -29.56 -12.69 19.91
N MET A 108 -30.63 -12.51 20.68
CA MET A 108 -31.96 -12.18 20.16
C MET A 108 -32.33 -10.75 20.54
N LYS A 109 -32.87 -9.97 19.61
CA LYS A 109 -33.31 -8.59 19.87
C LYS A 109 -34.48 -8.22 18.96
N CYS A 110 -35.31 -7.29 19.42
CA CYS A 110 -36.37 -6.71 18.61
C CYS A 110 -35.95 -5.34 18.05
N ASP A 111 -35.96 -5.21 16.72
CA ASP A 111 -35.91 -3.91 16.04
C ASP A 111 -37.30 -3.56 15.47
N GLY A 112 -38.05 -2.77 16.24
CA GLY A 112 -39.42 -2.42 15.90
C GLY A 112 -40.30 -3.67 15.84
N LYS A 113 -40.71 -4.06 14.62
CA LYS A 113 -41.55 -5.24 14.36
C LYS A 113 -40.74 -6.49 13.96
N ASN A 114 -39.42 -6.38 13.83
CA ASN A 114 -38.57 -7.49 13.39
C ASN A 114 -37.86 -8.12 14.59
N LEU A 115 -37.99 -9.43 14.74
CA LEU A 115 -37.19 -10.20 15.68
C LEU A 115 -35.89 -10.61 14.98
N GLU A 116 -34.76 -10.02 15.38
CA GLU A 116 -33.44 -10.37 14.86
C GLU A 116 -32.78 -11.39 15.79
N MET A 117 -32.31 -12.48 15.22
CA MET A 117 -31.54 -13.53 15.89
C MET A 117 -30.16 -13.57 15.26
N THR A 118 -29.10 -13.44 16.06
CA THR A 118 -27.70 -13.48 15.60
C THR A 118 -26.97 -14.58 16.34
N ALA A 119 -26.27 -15.44 15.60
CA ALA A 119 -25.46 -16.51 16.17
C ALA A 119 -23.99 -16.33 15.75
N LEU A 120 -23.06 -16.39 16.70
CA LEU A 120 -21.63 -16.37 16.39
C LEU A 120 -21.16 -17.77 15.98
N PHE A 121 -20.42 -17.89 14.89
CA PHE A 121 -19.92 -19.19 14.44
C PHE A 121 -18.93 -19.82 15.44
N SER A 122 -18.20 -19.00 16.21
CA SER A 122 -17.34 -19.49 17.29
C SER A 122 -18.12 -20.23 18.36
N ASP A 123 -19.24 -19.65 18.79
CA ASP A 123 -20.01 -20.13 19.92
C ASP A 123 -20.81 -21.38 19.52
N LEU A 124 -21.23 -21.45 18.26
CA LEU A 124 -21.82 -22.64 17.66
C LEU A 124 -20.80 -23.79 17.52
N CYS A 125 -19.54 -23.48 17.18
CA CYS A 125 -18.48 -24.48 17.07
C CYS A 125 -18.03 -25.03 18.44
N ASP A 126 -18.11 -24.22 19.50
CA ASP A 126 -17.77 -24.65 20.87
C ASP A 126 -18.91 -25.45 21.55
N ALA A 127 -20.09 -25.55 20.94
CA ALA A 127 -21.22 -26.32 21.46
C ALA A 127 -21.00 -27.84 21.33
N GLU A 128 -21.29 -28.61 22.40
CA GLU A 128 -21.09 -30.07 22.41
C GLU A 128 -22.15 -30.81 21.55
N GLY A 129 -21.74 -31.45 20.45
CA GLY A 129 -22.56 -32.37 19.65
C GLY A 129 -21.92 -32.75 18.30
N ASP A 130 -22.18 -33.95 17.79
CA ASP A 130 -21.58 -34.47 16.54
C ASP A 130 -22.13 -33.80 15.26
N ASP A 131 -23.19 -32.97 15.35
CA ASP A 131 -23.85 -32.29 14.22
C ASP A 131 -23.28 -30.88 13.91
N TYR A 132 -22.22 -30.44 14.59
CA TYR A 132 -21.67 -29.07 14.50
C TYR A 132 -20.39 -28.93 13.64
N GLU A 133 -19.95 -29.98 12.94
CA GLU A 133 -18.74 -29.91 12.08
C GLU A 133 -18.87 -28.81 11.00
N ASP A 134 -20.04 -28.66 10.39
CA ASP A 134 -20.30 -27.65 9.37
C ASP A 134 -20.19 -26.21 9.92
N ASP A 135 -20.50 -25.98 11.19
CA ASP A 135 -20.42 -24.66 11.82
C ASP A 135 -18.97 -24.28 12.19
N CYS A 136 -18.15 -25.27 12.57
CA CYS A 136 -16.72 -25.08 12.72
C CYS A 136 -16.02 -24.75 11.39
N ASP A 137 -16.46 -25.36 10.29
CA ASP A 137 -15.95 -25.03 8.95
C ASP A 137 -16.34 -23.61 8.53
N LYS A 138 -17.56 -23.15 8.82
CA LYS A 138 -17.98 -21.75 8.63
C LYS A 138 -17.12 -20.78 9.46
N ALA A 139 -16.86 -21.11 10.73
CA ALA A 139 -16.00 -20.28 11.58
C ALA A 139 -14.56 -20.17 11.03
N SER A 140 -14.00 -21.28 10.55
CA SER A 140 -12.67 -21.35 9.93
C SER A 140 -12.59 -20.57 8.61
N ALA A 141 -13.60 -20.70 7.75
CA ALA A 141 -13.72 -19.95 6.51
C ALA A 141 -13.77 -18.44 6.79
N GLY A 142 -14.61 -18.04 7.76
CA GLY A 142 -14.76 -16.69 8.26
C GLY A 142 -13.47 -16.05 8.75
N PHE A 143 -12.75 -16.78 9.60
CA PHE A 143 -11.45 -16.36 10.11
C PHE A 143 -10.42 -16.18 8.98
N THR A 144 -10.33 -17.15 8.07
CA THR A 144 -9.39 -17.11 6.94
C THR A 144 -9.67 -15.90 6.04
N GLY A 145 -10.94 -15.67 5.69
CA GLY A 145 -11.36 -14.49 4.91
C GLY A 145 -10.99 -13.20 5.61
N THR A 146 -11.36 -13.07 6.88
CA THR A 146 -11.09 -11.89 7.71
C THR A 146 -9.59 -11.57 7.79
N LEU A 147 -8.74 -12.58 7.99
CA LEU A 147 -7.28 -12.42 8.09
C LEU A 147 -6.70 -11.78 6.82
N PHE A 148 -7.03 -12.31 5.65
CA PHE A 148 -6.52 -11.78 4.38
C PHE A 148 -7.05 -10.39 4.05
N ILE A 149 -8.31 -10.09 4.43
CA ILE A 149 -8.88 -8.75 4.28
C ILE A 149 -8.16 -7.76 5.20
N ILE A 150 -7.90 -8.10 6.47
CA ILE A 150 -7.14 -7.25 7.41
C ILE A 150 -5.73 -6.98 6.87
N LEU A 151 -5.02 -8.00 6.38
CA LEU A 151 -3.70 -7.83 5.76
C LEU A 151 -3.77 -6.86 4.58
N GLY A 152 -4.79 -6.97 3.74
CA GLY A 152 -5.02 -6.06 2.63
C GLY A 152 -5.29 -4.62 3.08
N ILE A 153 -6.11 -4.44 4.11
CA ILE A 153 -6.38 -3.12 4.72
C ILE A 153 -5.10 -2.49 5.27
N LEU A 154 -4.25 -3.26 5.96
CA LEU A 154 -2.96 -2.77 6.45
C LEU A 154 -2.08 -2.29 5.30
N VAL A 155 -2.03 -3.03 4.19
CA VAL A 155 -1.30 -2.61 2.99
C VAL A 155 -1.90 -1.33 2.39
N LEU A 156 -3.22 -1.17 2.35
CA LEU A 156 -3.86 0.08 1.90
C LEU A 156 -3.55 1.26 2.85
N VAL A 157 -3.47 1.04 4.15
CA VAL A 157 -3.03 2.05 5.13
C VAL A 157 -1.57 2.43 4.88
N THR A 158 -0.68 1.47 4.63
CA THR A 158 0.72 1.77 4.27
C THR A 158 0.83 2.53 2.95
N THR A 159 -0.05 2.25 1.98
CA THR A 159 -0.16 3.02 0.73
C THR A 159 -0.51 4.48 1.00
N LEU A 160 -1.47 4.71 1.90
CA LEU A 160 -1.87 6.05 2.31
C LEU A 160 -0.71 6.78 3.00
N ALA A 161 -0.02 6.12 3.92
CA ALA A 161 1.17 6.65 4.58
C ALA A 161 2.28 7.00 3.56
N ALA A 162 2.56 6.12 2.59
CA ALA A 162 3.52 6.36 1.52
C ALA A 162 3.14 7.62 0.70
N THR A 163 1.85 7.80 0.41
CA THR A 163 1.33 8.95 -0.34
C THR A 163 1.57 10.27 0.42
N PHE A 164 1.41 10.29 1.75
CA PHE A 164 1.66 11.47 2.57
C PHE A 164 3.13 11.73 2.89
N LEU A 165 3.97 10.69 2.86
CA LEU A 165 5.41 10.79 3.10
C LEU A 165 6.18 11.24 1.85
N ARG A 166 5.68 10.93 0.64
CA ARG A 166 6.32 11.28 -0.65
C ARG A 166 6.61 12.79 -0.81
N PRO A 167 5.68 13.72 -0.52
CA PRO A 167 5.98 15.16 -0.58
C PRO A 167 7.00 15.64 0.47
N ARG A 168 7.23 14.86 1.53
CA ARG A 168 8.20 15.18 2.60
C ARG A 168 9.61 14.67 2.29
N GLY A 169 9.82 14.08 1.11
CA GLY A 169 11.13 13.56 0.69
C GLY A 169 11.39 12.10 1.08
N THR A 170 10.49 11.46 1.83
CA THR A 170 10.60 10.04 2.16
C THR A 170 9.85 9.22 1.12
N THR A 171 10.59 8.50 0.29
CA THR A 171 10.02 7.56 -0.68
C THR A 171 10.15 6.14 -0.14
N LEU A 172 9.04 5.42 -0.06
CA LEU A 172 9.07 3.99 0.29
C LEU A 172 9.31 3.19 -1.01
N PRO A 173 10.17 2.17 -0.97
CA PRO A 173 10.47 1.37 -2.15
C PRO A 173 9.19 0.69 -2.64
N PHE A 174 9.01 0.59 -3.95
CA PHE A 174 7.89 -0.14 -4.57
C PHE A 174 6.49 0.35 -4.17
N SER A 175 6.33 1.57 -3.64
CA SER A 175 5.03 2.07 -3.16
C SER A 175 3.94 2.11 -4.23
N GLN A 176 4.32 2.12 -5.51
CA GLN A 176 3.43 2.02 -6.67
C GLN A 176 2.69 0.67 -6.78
N TYR A 177 3.22 -0.38 -6.16
CA TYR A 177 2.63 -1.73 -6.16
C TYR A 177 1.76 -2.00 -4.93
N TYR A 178 1.86 -1.20 -3.87
CA TYR A 178 1.13 -1.43 -2.62
C TYR A 178 -0.41 -1.48 -2.82
N PRO A 179 -1.05 -0.60 -3.63
CA PRO A 179 -2.49 -0.71 -3.88
C PRO A 179 -2.88 -2.07 -4.48
N PHE A 180 -2.05 -2.62 -5.37
CA PHE A 180 -2.29 -3.92 -6.00
C PHE A 180 -2.11 -5.07 -5.00
N CYS A 181 -1.09 -5.00 -4.15
CA CYS A 181 -0.90 -5.99 -3.09
C CYS A 181 -2.07 -5.99 -2.11
N GLY A 182 -2.58 -4.81 -1.74
CA GLY A 182 -3.76 -4.66 -0.90
C GLY A 182 -5.00 -5.26 -1.56
N ALA A 183 -5.27 -4.90 -2.82
CA ALA A 183 -6.40 -5.43 -3.58
C ALA A 183 -6.32 -6.97 -3.76
N ALA A 184 -5.14 -7.50 -4.07
CA ALA A 184 -4.93 -8.93 -4.24
C ALA A 184 -5.18 -9.69 -2.93
N SER A 185 -4.68 -9.19 -1.80
CA SER A 185 -4.92 -9.80 -0.49
C SER A 185 -6.42 -9.81 -0.13
N ILE A 186 -7.13 -8.71 -0.37
CA ILE A 186 -8.58 -8.63 -0.12
C ILE A 186 -9.33 -9.64 -0.99
N LEU A 187 -9.04 -9.71 -2.29
CA LEU A 187 -9.68 -10.68 -3.19
C LEU A 187 -9.35 -12.13 -2.82
N ILE A 188 -8.11 -12.42 -2.44
CA ILE A 188 -7.73 -13.75 -1.94
C ILE A 188 -8.55 -14.10 -0.70
N GLY A 189 -8.78 -13.16 0.22
CA GLY A 189 -9.63 -13.36 1.39
C GLY A 189 -11.06 -13.71 1.02
N VAL A 190 -11.66 -12.97 0.08
CA VAL A 190 -13.03 -13.25 -0.39
C VAL A 190 -13.12 -14.63 -1.06
N VAL A 191 -12.17 -14.96 -1.93
CA VAL A 191 -12.17 -16.26 -2.65
C VAL A 191 -11.89 -17.41 -1.69
N ALA A 192 -10.94 -17.26 -0.76
CA ALA A 192 -10.62 -18.28 0.24
C ALA A 192 -11.83 -18.56 1.14
N TRP A 193 -12.50 -17.52 1.63
CA TRP A 193 -13.74 -17.66 2.38
C TRP A 193 -14.82 -18.41 1.58
N TYR A 194 -15.07 -17.99 0.33
CA TYR A 194 -16.09 -18.60 -0.52
C TYR A 194 -15.83 -20.09 -0.82
N LEU A 195 -14.56 -20.46 -1.01
CA LEU A 195 -14.17 -21.86 -1.27
C LEU A 195 -14.15 -22.75 -0.03
N MET A 196 -14.05 -22.16 1.16
CA MET A 196 -14.05 -22.87 2.43
C MET A 196 -15.44 -22.98 3.05
N MET A 197 -16.42 -22.20 2.56
CA MET A 197 -17.80 -22.33 3.02
C MET A 197 -18.36 -23.71 2.63
N PRO A 198 -19.02 -24.42 3.57
CA PRO A 198 -19.67 -25.70 3.26
C PRO A 198 -20.80 -25.51 2.23
N GLU A 199 -21.14 -26.59 1.53
CA GLU A 199 -22.18 -26.56 0.51
C GLU A 199 -23.54 -26.21 1.14
N PRO A 200 -24.34 -25.35 0.49
CA PRO A 200 -25.66 -25.02 1.01
C PRO A 200 -26.59 -26.25 0.97
N PRO A 201 -27.56 -26.33 1.89
CA PRO A 201 -28.53 -27.43 1.90
C PRO A 201 -29.35 -27.48 0.60
N GLU A 202 -29.70 -28.71 0.16
CA GLU A 202 -30.44 -28.96 -1.08
C GLU A 202 -31.74 -28.13 -1.14
N GLY A 203 -31.86 -27.27 -2.16
CA GLY A 203 -33.02 -26.40 -2.34
C GLY A 203 -32.83 -24.94 -1.92
N SER A 204 -31.65 -24.56 -1.41
CA SER A 204 -31.30 -23.16 -1.13
C SER A 204 -30.24 -22.64 -2.10
N ASP A 205 -30.52 -21.51 -2.76
CA ASP A 205 -29.59 -20.80 -3.65
C ASP A 205 -29.04 -19.54 -2.95
N PRO A 206 -27.97 -19.63 -2.14
CA PRO A 206 -27.43 -18.47 -1.44
C PRO A 206 -26.84 -17.44 -2.41
N SER A 207 -27.28 -16.19 -2.28
CA SER A 207 -26.79 -15.07 -3.07
C SER A 207 -25.74 -14.26 -2.30
N LEU A 208 -24.82 -13.62 -3.03
CA LEU A 208 -23.81 -12.74 -2.44
C LEU A 208 -24.46 -11.46 -1.91
N GLY A 209 -24.35 -11.25 -0.61
CA GLY A 209 -24.88 -10.09 0.08
C GLY A 209 -24.07 -8.80 -0.18
N SER A 210 -24.63 -7.68 0.26
CA SER A 210 -24.11 -6.34 0.01
C SER A 210 -22.68 -6.13 0.53
N ASN A 211 -22.31 -6.73 1.65
CA ASN A 211 -21.00 -6.52 2.27
C ASN A 211 -19.87 -7.26 1.54
N ALA A 212 -20.17 -8.45 1.01
CA ALA A 212 -19.26 -9.15 0.13
C ALA A 212 -19.00 -8.32 -1.13
N TRP A 213 -20.06 -7.75 -1.74
CA TRP A 213 -19.93 -6.85 -2.89
C TRP A 213 -19.16 -5.57 -2.59
N MET A 214 -19.35 -4.96 -1.42
CA MET A 214 -18.55 -3.80 -1.00
C MET A 214 -17.06 -4.16 -0.86
N THR A 215 -16.75 -5.33 -0.30
CA THR A 215 -15.36 -5.84 -0.19
C THR A 215 -14.73 -6.10 -1.56
N ILE A 216 -15.49 -6.66 -2.51
CA ILE A 216 -15.06 -6.84 -3.90
C ILE A 216 -14.84 -5.48 -4.58
N ALA A 217 -15.77 -4.53 -4.41
CA ALA A 217 -15.68 -3.19 -4.97
C ALA A 217 -14.45 -2.43 -4.43
N SER A 218 -14.10 -2.61 -3.15
CA SER A 218 -12.87 -2.05 -2.57
C SER A 218 -11.63 -2.43 -3.37
N SER A 219 -11.53 -3.70 -3.79
CA SER A 219 -10.41 -4.19 -4.58
C SER A 219 -10.35 -3.53 -5.97
N ALA A 220 -11.50 -3.23 -6.58
CA ALA A 220 -11.56 -2.48 -7.83
C ALA A 220 -11.06 -1.04 -7.66
N PHE A 221 -11.46 -0.35 -6.58
CA PHE A 221 -10.98 1.01 -6.26
C PHE A 221 -9.47 1.03 -5.97
N ALA A 222 -8.97 0.07 -5.19
CA ALA A 222 -7.55 -0.07 -4.89
C ALA A 222 -6.71 -0.35 -6.15
N THR A 223 -7.18 -1.24 -7.01
CA THR A 223 -6.54 -1.52 -8.31
C THR A 223 -6.56 -0.28 -9.21
N GLY A 224 -7.68 0.46 -9.24
CA GLY A 224 -7.80 1.73 -9.95
C GLY A 224 -6.79 2.78 -9.46
N ALA A 225 -6.59 2.88 -8.14
CA ALA A 225 -5.58 3.76 -7.56
C ALA A 225 -4.15 3.35 -7.97
N GLY A 226 -3.83 2.05 -7.93
CA GLY A 226 -2.55 1.52 -8.39
C GLY A 226 -2.30 1.78 -9.88
N GLY A 227 -3.31 1.55 -10.72
CA GLY A 227 -3.22 1.82 -12.16
C GLY A 227 -2.99 3.29 -12.47
N LEU A 228 -3.64 4.19 -11.72
CA LEU A 228 -3.45 5.63 -11.82
C LEU A 228 -2.00 6.04 -11.48
N MET A 229 -1.40 5.46 -10.43
CA MET A 229 0.00 5.69 -10.05
C MET A 229 0.98 5.20 -11.12
N MET A 230 0.75 3.99 -11.67
CA MET A 230 1.61 3.43 -12.71
C MET A 230 1.56 4.25 -14.00
N TYR A 231 0.35 4.62 -14.44
CA TYR A 231 0.17 5.45 -15.63
C TYR A 231 0.87 6.82 -15.51
N GLN A 232 0.92 7.38 -14.31
CA GLN A 232 1.58 8.68 -14.07
C GLN A 232 3.08 8.58 -13.90
N GLY A 233 3.58 7.49 -13.32
CA GLY A 233 5.01 7.19 -13.30
C GLY A 233 5.62 7.17 -14.70
N SER A 234 4.83 6.75 -15.71
CA SER A 234 5.21 6.83 -17.13
C SER A 234 5.05 8.22 -17.77
N VAL A 235 4.31 9.16 -17.17
CA VAL A 235 4.09 10.51 -17.73
C VAL A 235 5.09 11.54 -17.18
N GLU A 236 5.58 11.37 -15.95
CA GLU A 236 6.61 12.25 -15.36
C GLU A 236 7.96 12.20 -16.10
N THR A 237 8.18 11.23 -17.00
CA THR A 237 9.34 11.21 -17.91
C THR A 237 9.18 12.12 -19.14
N THR A 238 8.03 12.77 -19.35
CA THR A 238 7.73 13.50 -20.60
C THR A 238 7.04 14.86 -20.43
N SER A 239 6.92 15.43 -19.23
CA SER A 239 6.16 16.69 -19.05
C SER A 239 6.84 17.70 -18.13
N ALA A 240 8.03 18.16 -18.51
CA ALA A 240 8.53 19.47 -18.11
C ALA A 240 7.99 20.54 -19.07
N MET A 241 6.73 20.97 -18.88
CA MET A 241 6.18 22.14 -19.58
C MET A 241 5.75 23.21 -18.57
N GLY A 242 6.74 23.96 -18.09
CA GLY A 242 6.53 25.26 -17.46
C GLY A 242 6.26 26.37 -18.49
N PRO A 243 5.80 27.55 -18.06
CA PRO A 243 5.34 28.61 -18.96
C PRO A 243 6.44 29.11 -19.89
N LYS A 244 6.06 29.33 -21.16
CA LYS A 244 6.86 29.88 -22.25
C LYS A 244 7.45 31.26 -21.90
N LEU A 245 8.63 31.31 -21.27
CA LEU A 245 9.64 32.26 -21.72
C LEU A 245 10.25 31.69 -22.99
N SER A 246 10.62 32.55 -23.94
CA SER A 246 11.29 32.20 -25.21
C SER A 246 12.61 31.48 -24.96
N ALA A 247 12.54 30.21 -24.54
CA ALA A 247 13.65 29.32 -24.35
C ALA A 247 14.02 28.80 -25.73
N ARG A 248 15.25 29.12 -26.12
CA ARG A 248 15.97 28.43 -27.20
C ARG A 248 15.76 26.91 -27.07
N PRO A 249 15.62 26.16 -28.18
CA PRO A 249 15.53 24.70 -28.12
C PRO A 249 16.69 24.14 -27.27
N SER A 250 16.32 23.36 -26.25
CA SER A 250 17.26 22.70 -25.35
C SER A 250 18.21 21.82 -26.16
N GLY A 251 19.50 21.81 -25.81
CA GLY A 251 20.48 20.96 -26.48
C GLY A 251 21.42 21.65 -27.47
N ILE A 252 21.32 22.97 -27.66
CA ILE A 252 22.24 23.76 -28.51
C ILE A 252 23.17 24.67 -27.64
N GLY A 253 23.33 24.40 -26.35
CA GLY A 253 24.16 25.21 -25.45
C GLY A 253 25.65 25.24 -25.77
N ALA A 254 26.42 25.94 -24.94
CA ALA A 254 27.86 25.76 -24.88
C ALA A 254 28.18 24.27 -24.65
N ARG A 255 29.14 23.71 -25.39
CA ARG A 255 29.55 22.30 -25.26
C ARG A 255 31.00 22.25 -24.86
N THR A 256 31.32 21.26 -24.03
CA THR A 256 32.71 20.97 -23.68
C THR A 256 33.42 20.31 -24.85
N LEU A 257 32.73 19.41 -25.57
CA LEU A 257 33.32 18.69 -26.69
C LEU A 257 33.00 19.35 -28.04
N THR A 258 34.00 19.35 -28.92
CA THR A 258 33.82 19.60 -30.36
C THR A 258 33.40 18.29 -31.05
N PRO A 259 32.66 18.33 -32.18
CA PRO A 259 32.12 17.14 -32.83
C PRO A 259 33.17 16.13 -33.33
N ASP A 260 34.46 16.51 -33.33
CA ASP A 260 35.58 15.70 -33.81
C ASP A 260 36.27 14.88 -32.71
N ILE A 261 35.76 14.90 -31.47
CA ILE A 261 36.36 14.16 -30.33
C ILE A 261 35.56 12.90 -30.06
N ASP A 262 36.23 11.75 -29.96
CA ASP A 262 35.67 10.41 -29.69
C ASP A 262 35.11 10.23 -28.26
N ALA A 263 34.95 11.32 -27.51
CA ALA A 263 34.43 11.33 -26.15
C ALA A 263 32.91 11.61 -26.15
N ARG A 264 32.20 11.08 -25.16
CA ARG A 264 30.74 11.25 -25.02
C ARG A 264 30.43 12.32 -23.99
N GLU A 265 29.65 13.32 -24.37
CA GLU A 265 29.19 14.38 -23.47
C GLU A 265 27.71 14.19 -23.11
N PHE A 266 27.42 14.05 -21.82
CA PHE A 266 26.08 13.99 -21.27
C PHE A 266 25.76 15.27 -20.51
N VAL A 267 24.71 15.97 -20.92
CA VAL A 267 24.36 17.30 -20.37
C VAL A 267 23.55 17.12 -19.10
N LEU A 268 24.08 17.59 -17.97
CA LEU A 268 23.38 17.55 -16.68
C LEU A 268 22.49 18.77 -16.47
N ARG A 269 22.99 19.95 -16.83
CA ARG A 269 22.27 21.20 -16.62
C ARG A 269 22.73 22.25 -17.63
N GLU A 270 21.78 22.96 -18.21
CA GLU A 270 22.02 24.08 -19.13
C GLU A 270 21.34 25.33 -18.57
N THR A 271 21.95 26.51 -18.73
CA THR A 271 21.28 27.77 -18.43
C THR A 271 20.20 28.08 -19.46
N ALA A 272 19.17 28.84 -19.09
CA ALA A 272 18.08 29.21 -20.00
C ALA A 272 18.56 29.97 -21.26
N MET A 273 19.72 30.62 -21.18
CA MET A 273 20.38 31.34 -22.30
C MET A 273 21.35 30.45 -23.09
N GLY A 274 21.62 29.21 -22.64
CA GLY A 274 22.58 28.28 -23.24
C GLY A 274 24.03 28.79 -23.25
N ASN A 275 24.34 29.75 -22.39
CA ASN A 275 25.68 30.33 -22.24
C ASN A 275 26.56 29.55 -21.27
N GLN A 276 25.97 28.71 -20.41
CA GLN A 276 26.70 27.85 -19.50
C GLN A 276 26.05 26.48 -19.44
N THR A 277 26.89 25.45 -19.50
CA THR A 277 26.46 24.05 -19.50
C THR A 277 27.33 23.27 -18.52
N LEU A 278 26.69 22.49 -17.66
CA LEU A 278 27.33 21.48 -16.84
C LEU A 278 27.10 20.13 -17.51
N SER A 279 28.18 19.42 -17.81
CA SER A 279 28.13 18.14 -18.50
C SER A 279 29.09 17.13 -17.88
N ILE A 280 28.72 15.87 -17.99
CA ILE A 280 29.61 14.74 -17.76
C ILE A 280 30.27 14.42 -19.10
N VAL A 281 31.58 14.27 -19.09
CA VAL A 281 32.36 13.81 -20.23
C VAL A 281 32.94 12.44 -19.88
N GLU A 282 32.60 11.46 -20.71
CA GLU A 282 33.19 10.12 -20.72
C GLU A 282 34.26 10.08 -21.80
N ASP A 283 35.51 9.93 -21.38
CA ASP A 283 36.69 9.87 -22.24
C ASP A 283 37.48 8.59 -21.92
N GLY A 284 37.08 7.49 -22.56
CA GLY A 284 37.61 6.15 -22.26
C GLY A 284 37.41 5.76 -20.79
N ASP A 285 38.51 5.52 -20.07
CA ASP A 285 38.51 5.10 -18.66
C ASP A 285 38.36 6.28 -17.68
N LEU A 286 38.12 7.48 -18.18
CA LEU A 286 38.13 8.72 -17.42
C LEU A 286 36.73 9.35 -17.37
N PHE A 287 36.25 9.57 -16.16
CA PHE A 287 35.02 10.27 -15.87
C PHE A 287 35.32 11.72 -15.46
N ARG A 288 34.78 12.68 -16.20
CA ARG A 288 34.94 14.12 -15.93
C ARG A 288 33.61 14.81 -15.76
N ILE A 289 33.52 15.71 -14.78
CA ILE A 289 32.43 16.69 -14.70
C ILE A 289 33.02 18.02 -15.14
N THR A 290 32.45 18.56 -16.22
CA THR A 290 32.96 19.74 -16.88
C THR A 290 31.90 20.83 -16.93
N ARG A 291 32.35 22.07 -16.94
CA ARG A 291 31.52 23.26 -17.10
C ARG A 291 31.99 24.01 -18.34
N ALA A 292 31.14 24.13 -19.33
CA ALA A 292 31.37 24.98 -20.50
C ALA A 292 30.71 26.35 -20.30
N ILE A 293 31.42 27.44 -20.57
CA ILE A 293 30.94 28.82 -20.53
C ILE A 293 31.26 29.50 -21.87
N ARG A 294 30.24 30.05 -22.53
CA ARG A 294 30.40 30.82 -23.77
C ARG A 294 30.72 32.27 -23.44
N GLY A 295 31.93 32.71 -23.78
CA GLY A 295 32.40 34.09 -23.67
C GLY A 295 32.58 34.76 -25.04
N GLU A 296 33.06 36.00 -25.04
CA GLU A 296 33.28 36.80 -26.26
C GLU A 296 34.34 36.20 -27.20
N SER A 297 35.30 35.44 -26.65
CA SER A 297 36.41 34.81 -27.37
C SER A 297 36.18 33.34 -27.75
N GLY A 298 35.01 32.77 -27.46
CA GLY A 298 34.69 31.37 -27.72
C GLY A 298 34.10 30.64 -26.52
N THR A 299 34.07 29.30 -26.59
CA THR A 299 33.61 28.45 -25.48
C THR A 299 34.80 28.05 -24.62
N HIS A 300 34.76 28.40 -23.34
CA HIS A 300 35.75 28.02 -22.33
C HIS A 300 35.22 26.83 -21.54
N SER A 301 36.00 25.76 -21.43
CA SER A 301 35.68 24.58 -20.62
C SER A 301 36.54 24.51 -19.36
N GLU A 302 35.90 24.17 -18.24
CA GLU A 302 36.54 23.99 -16.93
C GLU A 302 36.23 22.59 -16.39
N ASP A 303 37.25 21.85 -15.97
CA ASP A 303 37.08 20.57 -15.29
C ASP A 303 36.84 20.79 -13.80
N LEU A 304 35.64 20.45 -13.34
CA LEU A 304 35.27 20.56 -11.92
C LEU A 304 35.63 19.31 -11.14
N PHE A 305 35.63 18.15 -11.80
CA PHE A 305 35.98 16.87 -11.19
C PHE A 305 36.49 15.90 -12.24
N MET A 306 37.47 15.08 -11.86
CA MET A 306 38.07 14.08 -12.73
C MET A 306 38.44 12.85 -11.92
N SER A 307 37.94 11.68 -12.30
CA SER A 307 38.25 10.39 -11.67
C SER A 307 38.29 9.28 -12.71
N ARG A 308 38.93 8.16 -12.40
CA ARG A 308 38.85 6.95 -13.22
C ARG A 308 37.49 6.28 -13.04
N MET A 309 36.92 5.77 -14.13
CA MET A 309 35.64 5.04 -14.11
C MET A 309 35.71 3.83 -13.17
N ASP A 310 36.84 3.13 -13.16
CA ASP A 310 37.10 1.99 -12.26
C ASP A 310 37.01 2.34 -10.77
N ALA A 311 37.30 3.60 -10.39
CA ALA A 311 37.19 4.05 -9.01
C ALA A 311 35.73 4.34 -8.60
N LEU A 312 34.85 4.59 -9.57
CA LEU A 312 33.40 4.79 -9.35
C LEU A 312 32.63 3.46 -9.41
N CYS A 313 33.13 2.49 -10.18
CA CYS A 313 32.58 1.14 -10.29
C CYS A 313 33.14 0.15 -9.24
N GLY A 314 34.03 0.60 -8.35
CA GLY A 314 34.59 -0.22 -7.28
C GLY A 314 33.52 -0.64 -6.26
N PHE A 315 33.12 -1.92 -6.31
CA PHE A 315 32.29 -2.64 -5.33
C PHE A 315 31.14 -1.82 -4.72
N THR A 316 30.21 -1.34 -5.54
CA THR A 316 28.92 -0.90 -4.99
C THR A 316 28.07 -2.14 -4.69
N HIS A 317 27.56 -2.25 -3.46
CA HIS A 317 26.57 -3.26 -3.05
C HIS A 317 25.21 -3.10 -3.78
N ALA A 318 25.18 -2.51 -4.97
CA ALA A 318 23.96 -2.18 -5.72
C ALA A 318 23.11 -3.41 -6.07
N ARG A 319 23.69 -4.62 -6.07
CA ARG A 319 22.93 -5.86 -6.33
C ARG A 319 22.05 -6.29 -5.14
N PHE A 320 22.35 -5.83 -3.92
CA PHE A 320 21.61 -6.18 -2.69
C PHE A 320 21.09 -4.96 -1.92
N ASP A 321 21.07 -3.77 -2.52
CA ASP A 321 20.57 -2.54 -1.89
C ASP A 321 19.10 -2.65 -1.42
N TRP A 322 18.33 -3.53 -2.08
CA TRP A 322 16.97 -3.88 -1.67
C TRP A 322 16.94 -4.62 -0.33
N LEU A 323 17.94 -5.46 -0.02
CA LEU A 323 18.02 -6.23 1.22
C LEU A 323 18.26 -5.31 2.42
N ASP A 324 19.15 -4.32 2.27
CA ASP A 324 19.44 -3.33 3.31
C ASP A 324 18.31 -2.31 3.49
N THR A 325 17.70 -1.85 2.39
CA THR A 325 16.56 -0.92 2.44
C THR A 325 15.35 -1.54 3.14
N THR A 326 15.19 -2.88 3.07
CA THR A 326 14.07 -3.63 3.67
C THR A 326 14.43 -4.29 5.00
N ARG A 327 15.52 -3.89 5.66
CA ARG A 327 15.97 -4.44 6.95
C ARG A 327 14.87 -4.63 8.00
N TYR A 328 14.03 -3.61 8.19
CA TYR A 328 12.94 -3.67 9.17
C TYR A 328 11.84 -4.66 8.77
N LEU A 329 11.62 -4.87 7.46
CA LEU A 329 10.63 -5.80 6.95
C LEU A 329 11.02 -7.25 7.30
N TRP A 330 12.29 -7.62 7.12
CA TRP A 330 12.76 -8.98 7.43
C TRP A 330 12.72 -9.28 8.93
N ASN A 331 13.05 -8.29 9.76
CA ASN A 331 12.95 -8.43 11.22
C ASN A 331 11.49 -8.53 11.67
N LEU A 332 10.58 -7.77 11.07
CA LEU A 332 9.15 -7.91 11.33
C LEU A 332 8.63 -9.27 10.89
N LEU A 333 9.04 -9.77 9.72
CA LEU A 333 8.67 -11.09 9.21
C LEU A 333 9.14 -12.22 10.15
N ALA A 334 10.36 -12.11 10.69
CA ALA A 334 10.89 -13.05 11.65
C ALA A 334 10.11 -13.01 12.98
N ILE A 335 9.89 -11.81 13.55
CA ILE A 335 9.18 -11.66 14.82
C ILE A 335 7.73 -12.11 14.67
N SER A 336 7.04 -11.73 13.58
CA SER A 336 5.65 -12.12 13.33
C SER A 336 5.54 -13.63 13.12
N GLY A 337 6.43 -14.24 12.33
CA GLY A 337 6.46 -15.69 12.15
C GLY A 337 6.64 -16.44 13.46
N LEU A 338 7.53 -15.97 14.34
CA LEU A 338 7.75 -16.57 15.66
C LEU A 338 6.53 -16.43 16.58
N VAL A 339 5.94 -15.23 16.67
CA VAL A 339 4.75 -14.99 17.51
C VAL A 339 3.55 -15.79 17.00
N LEU A 340 3.31 -15.82 15.69
CA LEU A 340 2.23 -16.60 15.08
C LEU A 340 2.42 -18.10 15.28
N THR A 341 3.67 -18.59 15.26
CA THR A 341 3.96 -20.00 15.58
C THR A 341 3.60 -20.32 17.04
N ILE A 342 3.93 -19.44 17.99
CA ILE A 342 3.57 -19.62 19.40
C ILE A 342 2.06 -19.60 19.60
N LEU A 343 1.36 -18.63 18.99
CA LEU A 343 -0.10 -18.54 19.06
C LEU A 343 -0.79 -19.73 18.40
N ALA A 344 -0.18 -20.32 17.37
CA ALA A 344 -0.69 -21.51 16.71
C ALA A 344 -0.62 -22.78 17.58
N PHE A 345 0.30 -22.83 18.55
CA PHE A 345 0.35 -23.93 19.51
C PHE A 345 -0.77 -23.88 20.55
N GLU A 346 -1.32 -22.69 20.82
CA GLU A 346 -2.39 -22.49 21.81
C GLU A 346 -3.79 -22.59 21.19
N ASN A 347 -3.92 -22.55 19.86
CA ASN A 347 -5.20 -22.54 19.15
C ASN A 347 -5.25 -23.68 18.11
N PRO A 348 -6.15 -24.68 18.27
CA PRO A 348 -6.27 -25.81 17.35
C PRO A 348 -6.52 -25.41 15.89
N SER A 349 -7.26 -24.32 15.66
CA SER A 349 -7.57 -23.78 14.34
C SER A 349 -6.36 -23.24 13.58
N LEU A 350 -5.29 -22.84 14.28
CA LEU A 350 -4.07 -22.27 13.69
C LEU A 350 -3.01 -23.35 13.38
N ILE A 351 -3.24 -24.60 13.78
CA ILE A 351 -2.25 -25.69 13.65
C ILE A 351 -1.94 -26.02 12.18
N PHE A 352 -2.93 -25.88 11.29
CA PHE A 352 -2.78 -26.10 9.86
C PHE A 352 -1.85 -25.07 9.19
N TYR A 353 -1.76 -23.87 9.76
CA TYR A 353 -0.91 -22.77 9.27
C TYR A 353 0.48 -22.75 9.91
N THR A 354 0.77 -23.65 10.87
CA THR A 354 2.03 -23.66 11.60
C THR A 354 3.25 -23.82 10.66
N ASN A 355 3.12 -24.64 9.61
CA ASN A 355 4.16 -24.79 8.59
C ASN A 355 4.46 -23.47 7.85
N TRP A 356 3.44 -22.66 7.57
CA TRP A 356 3.60 -21.34 6.94
C TRP A 356 4.24 -20.33 7.89
N PHE A 357 3.89 -20.35 9.18
CA PHE A 357 4.49 -19.48 10.18
C PHE A 357 5.97 -19.81 10.42
N ILE A 358 6.33 -21.10 10.43
CA ILE A 358 7.72 -21.55 10.50
C ILE A 358 8.51 -21.10 9.27
N LEU A 359 7.92 -21.19 8.07
CA LEU A 359 8.55 -20.70 6.85
C LEU A 359 8.74 -19.17 6.85
N MET A 360 7.75 -18.41 7.33
CA MET A 360 7.87 -16.96 7.54
C MET A 360 9.02 -16.61 8.49
N PHE A 361 9.12 -17.32 9.61
CA PHE A 361 10.22 -17.17 10.57
C PHE A 361 11.58 -17.51 9.94
N ALA A 362 11.68 -18.65 9.25
CA ALA A 362 12.91 -19.10 8.61
C ALA A 362 13.36 -18.13 7.51
N ALA A 363 12.45 -17.67 6.65
CA ALA A 363 12.77 -16.69 5.61
C ALA A 363 13.21 -15.36 6.22
N GLY A 364 12.48 -14.83 7.21
CA GLY A 364 12.82 -13.57 7.88
C GLY A 364 14.19 -13.62 8.55
N THR A 365 14.50 -14.74 9.22
CA THR A 365 15.81 -14.93 9.88
C THR A 365 16.95 -15.09 8.89
N ILE A 366 16.78 -15.85 7.81
CA ILE A 366 17.81 -16.00 6.76
C ILE A 366 18.11 -14.65 6.10
N PHE A 367 17.08 -13.90 5.69
CA PHE A 367 17.28 -12.58 5.09
C PHE A 367 17.83 -11.54 6.05
N SER A 368 17.53 -11.65 7.35
CA SER A 368 18.15 -10.81 8.38
C SER A 368 19.63 -11.17 8.59
N MET A 369 19.99 -12.46 8.58
CA MET A 369 21.39 -12.90 8.68
C MET A 369 22.23 -12.51 7.47
N LEU A 370 21.66 -12.56 6.26
CA LEU A 370 22.33 -12.17 5.01
C LEU A 370 22.70 -10.68 4.94
N GLN A 371 22.20 -9.83 5.85
CA GLN A 371 22.63 -8.44 5.98
C GLN A 371 23.97 -8.28 6.70
N PHE A 372 24.40 -9.30 7.47
CA PHE A 372 25.65 -9.26 8.23
C PHE A 372 26.81 -9.98 7.53
N ALA A 373 26.52 -10.68 6.43
CA ALA A 373 27.47 -11.42 5.60
C ALA A 373 27.87 -10.58 4.38
#